data_AF-A0A3D5Q0R4-F1
#
_entry.id   AF-A0A3D5Q0R4-F1
#
_cell.length_a   1.000
_cell.length_b   1.000
_cell.length_c   1.000
_cell.angle_alpha   90.00
_cell.angle_beta   90.00
_cell.angle_gamma   90.00
#
_symmetry.space_group_name_H-M   'P 1'
#
loop_
_entity.id
_entity.type
_entity.pdbx_description
1 polymer ?
#
loop_
_entity_poly.entity_id
_entity_poly.type
_entity_poly.pdbx_seq_one_letter_code
_entity_poly.pdbx_strand_id
1 'polypeptide(L)'
;GPAYFFLLLEALEDAATDAGMAADTARQLAIQTMAGAAEMAGRSEHDPAQLKRNVMSPGGTTERAIQCFEDGGLRNLVKKAYQSAFRRSGELAKELSGK
;
A
#
# COMPACT_ATOMS: atom_id res chain seq x y z
N GLY A 1 8.35 -3.49 5.89
CA GLY A 1 7.83 -4.79 6.38
C GLY A 1 6.31 -4.71 6.46
N PRO A 2 5.65 -5.62 7.20
CA PRO A 2 4.18 -5.64 7.33
C PRO A 2 3.57 -4.31 7.78
N ALA A 3 4.28 -3.55 8.62
CA ALA A 3 3.84 -2.24 9.10
C ALA A 3 3.48 -1.23 8.00
N TYR A 4 4.07 -1.31 6.81
CA TYR A 4 3.74 -0.38 5.70
C TYR A 4 2.32 -0.64 5.18
N PHE A 5 1.90 -1.89 5.21
CA PHE A 5 0.56 -2.30 4.81
C PHE A 5 -0.46 -2.01 5.91
N PHE A 6 -0.10 -2.18 7.19
CA PHE A 6 -0.97 -1.78 8.30
C PHE A 6 -1.24 -0.28 8.29
N LEU A 7 -0.24 0.56 8.03
CA LEU A 7 -0.45 2.00 7.87
C LEU A 7 -1.38 2.34 6.70
N LEU A 8 -1.26 1.63 5.56
CA LEU A 8 -2.17 1.83 4.44
C LEU A 8 -3.59 1.37 4.78
N LEU A 9 -3.73 0.29 5.54
CA LEU A 9 -5.01 -0.24 6.00
C LEU A 9 -5.70 0.74 6.95
N GLU A 10 -4.97 1.29 7.92
CA GLU A 10 -5.46 2.36 8.81
C GLU A 10 -5.96 3.55 8.00
N ALA A 11 -5.17 4.04 7.03
CA ALA A 11 -5.57 5.16 6.18
C ALA A 11 -6.81 4.88 5.32
N LEU A 12 -6.99 3.63 4.85
CA LEU A 12 -8.18 3.21 4.09
C LEU A 12 -9.41 3.10 4.99
N GLU A 13 -9.25 2.60 6.21
CA GLU A 13 -10.31 2.51 7.21
C GLU A 13 -10.80 3.91 7.59
N ASP A 14 -9.88 4.82 7.94
CA ASP A 14 -10.19 6.21 8.29
C ASP A 14 -10.94 6.91 7.14
N ALA A 15 -10.43 6.82 5.91
CA ALA A 15 -11.07 7.44 4.75
C ALA A 15 -12.48 6.88 4.47
N ALA A 16 -12.69 5.58 4.66
CA ALA A 16 -14.00 4.96 4.49
C ALA A 16 -14.97 5.38 5.60
N THR A 17 -14.50 5.48 6.84
CA THR A 17 -15.30 5.97 7.97
C THR A 17 -15.67 7.43 7.83
N ASP A 18 -14.76 8.29 7.37
CA ASP A 18 -15.04 9.69 7.04
C ASP A 18 -16.10 9.83 5.93
N ALA A 19 -16.16 8.86 5.01
CA ALA A 19 -17.19 8.77 3.99
C ALA A 19 -18.54 8.21 4.51
N GLY A 20 -18.66 7.94 5.81
CA GLY A 20 -19.90 7.49 6.47
C GLY A 20 -20.00 5.98 6.68
N MET A 21 -18.93 5.22 6.45
CA MET A 21 -18.94 3.77 6.69
C MET A 21 -18.73 3.43 8.16
N ALA A 22 -19.44 2.42 8.67
CA ALA A 22 -19.17 1.89 10.01
C ALA A 22 -17.73 1.35 10.09
N ALA A 23 -17.00 1.71 11.15
CA ALA A 23 -15.58 1.39 11.31
C ALA A 23 -15.28 -0.12 11.15
N ASP A 24 -16.08 -0.98 11.76
CA ASP A 24 -15.90 -2.44 11.65
C ASP A 24 -16.06 -2.92 10.20
N THR A 25 -17.00 -2.36 9.44
CA THR A 25 -17.20 -2.66 8.02
C THR A 25 -16.04 -2.14 7.19
N ALA A 26 -15.58 -0.91 7.43
CA ALA A 26 -14.43 -0.31 6.75
C ALA A 26 -13.17 -1.16 6.92
N ARG A 27 -12.89 -1.57 8.16
CA ARG A 27 -11.78 -2.46 8.49
C ARG A 27 -11.85 -3.78 7.75
N GLN A 28 -13.00 -4.46 7.81
CA GLN A 28 -13.19 -5.76 7.16
C GLN A 28 -13.00 -5.65 5.64
N LEU A 29 -13.58 -4.62 5.01
CA LEU A 29 -13.43 -4.40 3.57
C LEU A 29 -11.98 -4.08 3.18
N ALA A 30 -11.27 -3.26 3.96
CA ALA A 30 -9.87 -2.95 3.71
C ALA A 30 -8.99 -4.21 3.82
N ILE A 31 -9.19 -5.03 4.86
CA ILE A 31 -8.49 -6.31 5.06
C ILE A 31 -8.74 -7.24 3.87
N GLN A 32 -10.00 -7.47 3.49
CA GLN A 32 -10.34 -8.39 2.41
C GLN A 32 -9.82 -7.91 1.06
N THR A 33 -9.88 -6.61 0.79
CA THR A 33 -9.34 -6.00 -0.43
C THR A 33 -7.83 -6.21 -0.52
N MET A 34 -7.12 -5.98 0.58
CA MET A 34 -5.67 -6.18 0.64
C MET A 34 -5.29 -7.67 0.47
N ALA A 35 -6.01 -8.57 1.15
CA ALA A 35 -5.79 -10.00 1.04
C ALA A 35 -6.02 -10.50 -0.40
N GLY A 36 -7.14 -10.12 -1.01
CA GLY A 36 -7.47 -10.49 -2.39
C GLY A 36 -6.47 -9.94 -3.41
N ALA A 37 -5.99 -8.69 -3.23
CA ALA A 37 -4.96 -8.13 -4.09
C ALA A 37 -3.62 -8.88 -3.97
N ALA A 38 -3.22 -9.25 -2.75
CA ALA A 38 -2.01 -10.03 -2.51
C ALA A 38 -2.12 -11.45 -3.10
N GLU A 39 -3.26 -12.11 -2.92
CA GLU A 39 -3.55 -13.43 -3.50
C GLU A 39 -3.55 -13.39 -5.03
N MET A 40 -4.19 -12.38 -5.63
CA MET A 40 -4.21 -12.17 -7.07
C MET A 40 -2.79 -11.98 -7.61
N ALA A 41 -1.98 -11.15 -6.97
CA ALA A 41 -0.59 -10.93 -7.35
C ALA A 41 0.27 -12.20 -7.21
N GLY A 42 0.07 -12.97 -6.14
CA GLY A 42 0.84 -14.19 -5.89
C GLY A 42 0.53 -15.34 -6.85
N ARG A 43 -0.65 -15.34 -7.49
CA ARG A 43 -1.08 -16.38 -8.43
C ARG A 43 -0.97 -15.98 -9.90
N SER A 44 -0.75 -14.70 -10.20
CA SER A 44 -0.79 -14.21 -11.57
C SER A 44 0.55 -14.37 -12.28
N GLU A 45 0.49 -14.62 -13.58
CA GLU A 45 1.63 -14.48 -14.50
C GLU A 45 1.87 -13.01 -14.90
N HIS A 46 0.93 -12.12 -14.59
CA HIS A 46 1.04 -10.70 -14.88
C HIS A 46 1.78 -9.95 -13.78
N ASP A 47 2.56 -8.94 -14.18
CA ASP A 47 3.18 -8.04 -13.23
C ASP A 47 2.13 -7.15 -12.50
N PRO A 48 2.50 -6.55 -11.35
CA PRO A 48 1.59 -5.68 -10.59
C PRO A 48 1.06 -4.47 -11.38
N ALA A 49 1.79 -3.96 -12.36
CA ALA A 49 1.35 -2.82 -13.15
C ALA A 49 0.21 -3.22 -14.10
N GLN A 50 0.29 -4.42 -14.69
CA GLN A 50 -0.77 -5.00 -15.49
C GLN A 50 -1.97 -5.40 -14.63
N LEU A 51 -1.76 -6.01 -13.46
CA LEU A 51 -2.86 -6.32 -12.53
C LEU A 51 -3.61 -5.05 -12.10
N LYS A 52 -2.88 -3.97 -11.78
CA LYS A 52 -3.48 -2.66 -11.50
C LYS A 52 -4.33 -2.16 -12.68
N ARG A 53 -3.84 -2.27 -13.92
CA ARG A 53 -4.61 -1.89 -15.12
C ARG A 53 -5.87 -2.74 -15.29
N ASN A 54 -5.80 -4.05 -15.04
CA ASN A 54 -6.92 -4.96 -15.21
C ASN A 54 -8.10 -4.65 -14.27
N VAL A 55 -7.85 -4.05 -13.11
CA VAL A 55 -8.89 -3.68 -12.13
C VAL A 55 -9.31 -2.20 -12.21
N MET A 56 -8.85 -1.49 -13.24
CA MET A 56 -9.26 -0.12 -13.55
C MET A 56 -10.10 -0.11 -14.82
N SER A 57 -11.16 0.68 -14.83
CA SER A 57 -11.90 1.05 -16.04
C SER A 57 -11.58 2.49 -16.44
N PRO A 58 -11.52 2.82 -17.75
CA PRO A 58 -11.34 4.19 -18.20
C PRO A 58 -12.42 5.12 -17.64
N GLY A 59 -12.00 6.20 -16.98
CA GLY A 59 -12.87 7.17 -16.31
C GLY A 59 -13.47 6.69 -14.98
N GLY A 60 -13.12 5.49 -14.52
CA GLY A 60 -13.67 4.84 -13.33
C GLY A 60 -13.18 5.43 -12.00
N THR A 61 -13.81 5.02 -10.91
CA THR A 61 -13.48 5.48 -9.55
C THR A 61 -12.07 5.05 -9.12
N THR A 62 -11.68 3.81 -9.43
CA THR A 62 -10.34 3.29 -9.13
C THR A 62 -9.25 4.06 -9.88
N GLU A 63 -9.48 4.38 -11.16
CA GLU A 63 -8.52 5.16 -11.95
C GLU A 63 -8.29 6.55 -11.34
N ARG A 64 -9.37 7.24 -10.95
CA ARG A 64 -9.28 8.55 -10.27
C ARG A 64 -8.51 8.46 -8.95
N ALA A 65 -8.77 7.44 -8.13
CA ALA A 65 -8.05 7.24 -6.88
C ALA A 65 -6.55 6.98 -7.11
N ILE A 66 -6.20 6.15 -8.11
CA ILE A 66 -4.80 5.91 -8.48
C ILE A 66 -4.12 7.19 -8.98
N GLN A 67 -4.80 8.00 -9.79
CA GLN A 67 -4.27 9.29 -10.24
C GLN A 67 -3.94 10.19 -9.05
N CYS A 68 -4.84 10.32 -8.06
CA CYS A 68 -4.58 11.07 -6.84
C CYS A 68 -3.35 10.57 -6.07
N PHE A 69 -3.14 9.25 -5.99
CA PHE A 69 -1.95 8.69 -5.34
C PHE A 69 -0.66 8.97 -6.12
N GLU A 70 -0.69 8.90 -7.45
CA GLU A 70 0.48 9.20 -8.29
C GLU A 70 0.82 10.70 -8.23
N ASP A 71 -0.18 11.59 -8.34
CA ASP A 71 -0.01 13.04 -8.25
C ASP A 71 0.45 13.48 -6.85
N GLY A 72 -0.01 12.79 -5.80
CA GLY A 72 0.46 12.93 -4.42
C GLY A 72 1.90 12.41 -4.21
N GLY A 73 2.53 11.81 -5.22
CA GLY A 73 3.92 11.39 -5.18
C GLY A 73 4.16 10.13 -4.36
N LEU A 74 3.17 9.21 -4.26
CA LEU A 74 3.26 7.99 -3.46
C LEU A 74 4.53 7.19 -3.75
N ARG A 75 4.91 7.03 -5.03
CA ARG A 75 6.14 6.32 -5.42
C ARG A 75 7.40 6.95 -4.83
N ASN A 76 7.47 8.27 -4.85
CA ASN A 76 8.61 9.00 -4.29
C ASN A 76 8.65 8.86 -2.77
N LEU A 77 7.50 8.88 -2.10
CA LEU A 77 7.41 8.65 -0.65
C LEU A 77 7.87 7.23 -0.28
N VAL A 78 7.40 6.21 -0.99
CA VAL A 78 7.80 4.81 -0.76
C VAL A 78 9.31 4.63 -0.98
N LYS A 79 9.88 5.25 -2.04
CA LYS A 79 11.32 5.23 -2.30
C LYS A 79 12.11 5.84 -1.13
N LYS A 80 11.70 7.00 -0.63
CA LYS A 80 12.33 7.67 0.53
C LYS A 80 12.23 6.79 1.79
N ALA A 81 11.06 6.22 2.06
CA ALA A 81 10.85 5.34 3.21
C ALA A 81 11.76 4.09 3.14
N TYR A 82 11.87 3.45 1.97
CA TYR A 82 12.76 2.31 1.77
C TYR A 82 14.22 2.68 2.00
N GLN A 83 14.69 3.79 1.41
CA GLN A 83 16.06 4.27 1.60
C GLN A 83 16.38 4.60 3.05
N SER A 84 15.42 5.19 3.79
CA SER A 84 15.56 5.46 5.22
C SER A 84 15.73 4.18 6.03
N ALA A 85 14.86 3.18 5.78
CA ALA A 85 14.95 1.89 6.45
C ALA A 85 16.26 1.15 6.11
N PHE A 86 16.67 1.18 4.84
CA PHE A 86 17.93 0.57 4.38
C PHE A 86 19.15 1.20 5.06
N ARG A 87 19.21 2.54 5.14
CA ARG A 87 20.29 3.25 5.83
C ARG A 87 20.38 2.84 7.29
N ARG A 88 19.24 2.83 8.01
CA ARG A 88 19.22 2.43 9.41
C ARG A 88 19.65 0.98 9.61
N SER A 89 19.26 0.08 8.72
CA SER A 89 19.71 -1.31 8.77
C SER A 89 21.24 -1.42 8.66
N GLY A 90 21.87 -0.60 7.82
CA GLY A 90 23.33 -0.56 7.70
C GLY A 90 24.03 0.02 8.93
N GLU A 91 23.44 1.04 9.57
CA GLU A 91 23.94 1.58 10.85
C GLU A 91 23.88 0.52 11.96
N LEU A 92 22.74 -0.18 12.09
CA LEU A 92 22.56 -1.25 13.06
C LEU A 92 23.56 -2.39 12.87
N ALA A 93 23.84 -2.78 11.62
CA ALA A 93 24.84 -3.80 11.33
C ALA A 93 26.23 -3.38 11.84
N LYS A 94 26.62 -2.11 11.64
CA LYS A 94 27.89 -1.57 12.15
C LYS A 94 27.93 -1.50 13.68
N GLU A 95 26.83 -1.07 14.31
CA GLU A 95 26.69 -1.04 15.78
C GLU A 95 26.83 -2.44 16.40
N LEU A 96 26.32 -3.47 15.71
CA LEU A 96 26.37 -4.86 16.15
C LEU A 96 27.71 -5.54 15.88
N SER A 97 28.40 -5.21 14.78
CA SER A 97 29.73 -5.76 14.45
C SER A 97 30.88 -5.03 15.17
N GLY A 98 30.63 -3.85 15.74
CA GLY A 98 31.57 -3.10 16.57
C GLY A 98 31.50 -3.45 18.07
N LYS A 99 30.64 -4.39 18.46
CA LYS A 99 30.65 -5.09 19.76
C LYS A 99 31.29 -6.46 19.57
#